data_AF-A0A968RS73-F1
#
_entry.id   AF-A0A968RS73-F1
#
_cell.length_a   1.000
_cell.length_b   1.000
_cell.length_c   1.000
_cell.angle_alpha   90.00
_cell.angle_beta   90.00
_cell.angle_gamma   90.00
#
_symmetry.space_group_name_H-M   'P 1'
#
loop_
_entity.id
_entity.type
_entity.pdbx_description
1 polymer ?
#
loop_
_entity_poly.entity_id
_entity_poly.type
_entity_poly.pdbx_seq_one_letter_code
_entity_poly.pdbx_strand_id
1 'polypeptide(L)'
;MPFDIKNIDGSLFINNTIDENFDFEVNDEVLSINGLSANDILEKMTSMQQRDGFTQSLSNALIEKRFRTELLFIMGVQKEFLIEYKTNTGEVKKVTFQPTNKKLKEIKSIGLPSNFTKIINNSWSIFNFDASTNIAYLKINSFSDRKEFKEYYKYVFKFLKEKPTTKLIIDIRDNSGGDFRNGNTFLTYLTPNKFELNFQKPQKRKTENKYVKLSKWVKWTKVAFALKPSKHKVKGQTTETFTYKPSKYLFEGKVFVMTNGITFSQAALVAAQLKEYGAVFFGQETGGAENGCNGILNYELVLPNSEIAVTIPMYHVKSNSSKGEFGYGVKPNYYIKPVLNNSTDYTLEEVLKYINDER
;
A
#
# COMPACT_ATOMS: atom_id res chain seq x y z
N MET A 1 15.97 17.18 -10.33
CA MET A 1 16.33 17.07 -8.91
C MET A 1 17.26 15.89 -8.69
N PRO A 2 18.46 16.09 -8.09
CA PRO A 2 19.45 15.05 -7.78
C PRO A 2 19.14 14.25 -6.51
N PHE A 3 18.00 14.51 -5.86
CA PHE A 3 17.56 13.79 -4.67
C PHE A 3 16.06 13.45 -4.70
N ASP A 4 15.65 12.54 -3.82
CA ASP A 4 14.27 12.37 -3.36
C ASP A 4 14.10 12.85 -1.92
N ILE A 5 12.86 12.84 -1.42
CA ILE A 5 12.52 13.37 -0.11
C ILE A 5 11.83 12.34 0.77
N LYS A 6 11.86 12.61 2.08
CA LYS A 6 10.97 12.04 3.10
C LYS A 6 10.08 13.16 3.62
N ASN A 7 8.79 12.90 3.80
CA ASN A 7 7.87 13.81 4.47
C ASN A 7 7.63 13.32 5.91
N ILE A 8 8.06 14.11 6.88
CA ILE A 8 7.86 13.82 8.30
C ILE A 8 7.11 15.01 8.91
N ASP A 9 5.85 14.78 9.29
CA ASP A 9 4.97 15.78 9.90
C ASP A 9 4.87 17.11 9.14
N GLY A 10 4.97 17.07 7.80
CA GLY A 10 4.90 18.25 6.94
C GLY A 10 6.25 18.91 6.65
N SER A 11 7.35 18.43 7.23
CA SER A 11 8.70 18.83 6.85
C SER A 11 9.28 17.89 5.79
N LEU A 12 9.96 18.46 4.79
CA LEU A 12 10.63 17.74 3.72
C LEU A 12 12.10 17.55 4.06
N PHE A 13 12.58 16.30 4.06
CA PHE A 13 13.98 15.99 4.29
C PHE A 13 14.59 15.28 3.09
N ILE A 14 15.85 15.55 2.78
CA ILE A 14 16.58 14.83 1.73
C ILE A 14 16.74 13.37 2.16
N ASN A 15 16.18 12.44 1.41
CA ASN A 15 16.17 11.02 1.78
C ASN A 15 17.25 10.21 1.07
N ASN A 16 17.52 10.53 -0.19
CA ASN A 16 18.54 9.86 -1.00
C ASN A 16 19.02 10.79 -2.11
N THR A 17 20.26 10.60 -2.57
CA THR A 17 20.89 11.40 -3.62
C THR A 17 21.36 10.52 -4.78
N ILE A 18 21.70 11.14 -5.91
CA ILE A 18 22.50 10.49 -6.95
C ILE A 18 23.95 10.29 -6.47
N ASP A 19 24.73 9.49 -7.19
CA ASP A 19 26.13 9.21 -6.87
C ASP A 19 27.08 10.37 -7.25
N GLU A 20 26.88 11.51 -6.57
CA GLU A 20 27.69 12.72 -6.66
C GLU A 20 27.77 13.40 -5.29
N ASN A 21 28.73 14.31 -5.13
CA ASN A 21 28.88 15.13 -3.94
C ASN A 21 28.11 16.44 -4.11
N PHE A 22 27.41 16.84 -3.06
CA PHE A 22 26.66 18.09 -2.98
C PHE A 22 26.97 18.76 -1.64
N ASP A 23 26.69 20.07 -1.55
CA ASP A 23 26.84 20.82 -0.29
C ASP A 23 25.78 20.41 0.77
N PHE A 24 24.67 19.82 0.32
CA PHE A 24 23.64 19.23 1.18
C PHE A 24 23.89 17.74 1.39
N GLU A 25 23.41 17.22 2.51
CA GLU A 25 23.52 15.83 2.90
C GLU A 25 22.13 15.16 3.03
N VAL A 26 22.13 13.83 3.10
CA VAL A 26 20.94 13.07 3.51
C VAL A 26 20.56 13.52 4.94
N ASN A 27 19.26 13.66 5.18
CA ASN A 27 18.63 14.19 6.39
C ASN A 27 18.60 15.71 6.54
N ASP A 28 19.21 16.48 5.63
CA ASP A 28 19.00 17.94 5.63
C ASP A 28 17.54 18.27 5.30
N GLU A 29 16.99 19.29 5.96
CA GLU A 29 15.61 19.74 5.76
C GLU A 29 15.55 20.71 4.57
N VAL A 30 14.72 20.41 3.58
CA VAL A 30 14.44 21.31 2.45
C VAL A 30 13.43 22.36 2.90
N LEU A 31 13.83 23.64 2.84
CA LEU A 31 13.00 24.78 3.21
C LEU A 31 12.29 25.40 2.01
N SER A 32 12.99 25.52 0.87
CA SER A 32 12.41 26.01 -0.37
C SER A 32 13.14 25.50 -1.62
N ILE A 33 12.45 25.47 -2.76
CA ILE A 33 13.02 25.16 -4.08
C ILE A 33 12.53 26.23 -5.05
N ASN A 34 13.47 26.91 -5.72
CA ASN A 34 13.20 28.04 -6.62
C ASN A 34 12.30 29.12 -5.98
N GLY A 35 12.51 29.38 -4.68
CA GLY A 35 11.75 30.34 -3.90
C GLY A 35 10.35 29.88 -3.47
N LEU A 36 9.91 28.69 -3.88
CA LEU A 36 8.66 28.09 -3.41
C LEU A 36 8.91 27.33 -2.11
N SER A 37 8.15 27.64 -1.05
CA SER A 37 8.36 27.01 0.25
C SER A 37 8.06 25.50 0.22
N ALA A 38 8.67 24.74 1.12
CA ALA A 38 8.40 23.31 1.27
C ALA A 38 6.92 23.02 1.51
N ASN A 39 6.24 23.88 2.28
CA ASN A 39 4.80 23.79 2.53
C ASN A 39 3.99 24.02 1.25
N ASP A 40 4.31 25.04 0.45
CA ASP A 40 3.62 25.29 -0.82
C ASP A 40 3.86 24.15 -1.83
N ILE A 41 5.07 23.58 -1.84
CA ILE A 41 5.40 22.40 -2.66
C ILE A 41 4.52 21.23 -2.24
N LEU A 42 4.47 20.93 -0.94
CA LEU A 42 3.64 19.86 -0.39
C LEU A 42 2.16 20.08 -0.69
N GLU A 43 1.62 21.28 -0.51
CA GLU A 43 0.22 21.59 -0.80
C GLU A 43 -0.09 21.37 -2.28
N LYS A 44 0.77 21.85 -3.20
CA LYS A 44 0.59 21.64 -4.64
C LYS A 44 0.67 20.16 -5.01
N MET A 45 1.65 19.42 -4.50
CA MET A 45 1.77 17.97 -4.73
C MET A 45 0.55 17.21 -4.20
N THR A 46 0.08 17.62 -3.02
CA THR A 46 -1.10 17.08 -2.37
C THR A 46 -2.37 17.33 -3.18
N SER A 47 -2.52 18.50 -3.81
CA SER A 47 -3.67 18.83 -4.64
C SER A 47 -3.76 17.98 -5.92
N MET A 48 -2.65 17.38 -6.36
CA MET A 48 -2.59 16.47 -7.51
C MET A 48 -2.85 15.00 -7.14
N GLN A 49 -2.88 14.65 -5.85
CA GLN A 49 -3.03 13.25 -5.43
C GLN A 49 -4.48 12.77 -5.43
N GLN A 50 -4.64 11.51 -5.85
CA GLN A 50 -5.85 10.75 -5.61
C GLN A 50 -5.87 10.24 -4.17
N ARG A 51 -7.07 10.15 -3.58
CA ARG A 51 -7.27 9.65 -2.21
C ARG A 51 -8.46 8.72 -2.14
N ASP A 52 -8.42 7.81 -1.18
CA ASP A 52 -9.54 6.99 -0.79
C ASP A 52 -10.07 7.48 0.56
N GLY A 53 -11.14 8.26 0.54
CA GLY A 53 -11.68 8.94 1.72
C GLY A 53 -10.85 10.14 2.19
N PHE A 54 -10.75 10.31 3.51
CA PHE A 54 -10.17 11.47 4.21
C PHE A 54 -8.72 11.24 4.67
N THR A 55 -8.21 10.01 4.57
CA THR A 55 -6.84 9.68 4.98
C THR A 55 -5.79 10.39 4.14
N GLN A 56 -4.69 10.81 4.78
CA GLN A 56 -3.55 11.42 4.10
C GLN A 56 -2.42 10.41 3.83
N SER A 57 -2.47 9.20 4.41
CA SER A 57 -1.38 8.25 4.36
C SER A 57 -0.95 7.88 2.94
N LEU A 58 -1.91 7.65 2.04
CA LEU A 58 -1.61 7.38 0.63
C LEU A 58 -0.99 8.60 -0.06
N SER A 59 -1.59 9.77 0.13
CA SER A 59 -1.11 11.02 -0.47
C SER A 59 0.34 11.27 -0.06
N ASN A 60 0.65 11.19 1.23
CA ASN A 60 1.99 11.42 1.75
C ASN A 60 3.00 10.42 1.17
N ALA A 61 2.64 9.13 1.13
CA ALA A 61 3.54 8.11 0.59
C ALA A 61 3.75 8.23 -0.94
N LEU A 62 2.73 8.69 -1.68
CA LEU A 62 2.85 8.95 -3.12
C LEU A 62 3.71 10.17 -3.42
N ILE A 63 3.57 11.24 -2.63
CA ILE A 63 4.40 12.44 -2.74
C ILE A 63 5.88 12.09 -2.60
N GLU A 64 6.25 11.31 -1.57
CA GLU A 64 7.63 10.84 -1.41
C GLU A 64 8.12 10.09 -2.65
N LYS A 65 7.32 9.14 -3.13
CA LYS A 65 7.68 8.28 -4.26
C LYS A 65 7.75 9.01 -5.60
N ARG A 66 6.98 10.09 -5.76
CA ARG A 66 6.78 10.81 -7.03
C ARG A 66 7.37 12.21 -7.03
N PHE A 67 8.01 12.64 -5.94
CA PHE A 67 8.55 13.98 -5.72
C PHE A 67 9.26 14.55 -6.97
N ARG A 68 10.22 13.81 -7.53
CA ARG A 68 10.99 14.26 -8.71
C ARG A 68 10.11 14.55 -9.93
N THR A 69 9.05 13.75 -10.14
CA THR A 69 8.11 13.89 -11.26
C THR A 69 7.10 15.00 -10.98
N GLU A 70 6.54 15.05 -9.78
CA GLU A 70 5.52 16.05 -9.43
C GLU A 70 6.09 17.46 -9.36
N LEU A 71 7.36 17.60 -8.97
CA LEU A 71 8.04 18.88 -9.02
C LEU A 71 8.16 19.42 -10.46
N LEU A 72 8.32 18.53 -11.45
CA LEU A 72 8.29 18.92 -12.87
C LEU A 72 6.90 19.40 -13.30
N PHE A 73 5.81 18.87 -12.74
CA PHE A 73 4.46 19.39 -13.01
C PHE A 73 4.22 20.75 -12.37
N ILE A 74 4.82 20.99 -11.20
CA ILE A 74 4.68 22.26 -10.49
C ILE A 74 5.50 23.37 -11.14
N MET A 75 6.75 23.08 -11.52
CA MET A 75 7.71 24.11 -11.95
C MET A 75 8.06 24.03 -13.44
N GLY A 76 7.69 22.97 -14.15
CA GLY A 76 8.17 22.71 -15.51
C GLY A 76 9.65 22.31 -15.53
N VAL A 77 10.22 22.29 -16.75
CA VAL A 77 11.65 22.01 -16.94
C VAL A 77 12.45 23.28 -16.63
N GLN A 78 13.29 23.20 -15.62
CA GLN A 78 14.15 24.30 -15.18
C GLN A 78 15.58 24.13 -15.69
N LYS A 79 16.26 25.23 -16.02
CA LYS A 79 17.69 25.20 -16.35
C LYS A 79 18.55 24.98 -15.10
N GLU A 80 18.12 25.50 -13.96
CA GLU A 80 18.79 25.34 -12.68
C GLU A 80 17.76 25.28 -11.56
N PHE A 81 18.14 24.67 -10.45
CA PHE A 81 17.35 24.68 -9.23
C PHE A 81 18.16 25.33 -8.12
N LEU A 82 17.60 26.35 -7.49
CA LEU A 82 18.06 26.91 -6.23
C LEU A 82 17.33 26.21 -5.10
N ILE A 83 18.05 25.57 -4.20
CA ILE A 83 17.47 25.02 -2.97
C ILE A 83 17.92 25.85 -1.77
N GLU A 84 17.01 26.05 -0.82
CA GLU A 84 17.32 26.51 0.52
C GLU A 84 17.07 25.34 1.46
N TYR A 85 18.07 24.99 2.26
CA TYR A 85 18.04 23.82 3.13
C TYR A 85 18.65 24.16 4.48
N LYS A 86 18.22 23.42 5.51
CA LYS A 86 18.73 23.51 6.86
C LYS A 86 19.51 22.24 7.16
N THR A 87 20.77 22.40 7.52
CA THR A 87 21.67 21.29 7.83
C THR A 87 21.25 20.58 9.11
N ASN A 88 21.78 19.37 9.34
CA ASN A 88 21.66 18.68 10.63
C ASN A 88 22.20 19.48 11.84
N THR A 89 23.08 20.47 11.62
CA THR A 89 23.58 21.39 12.67
C THR A 89 22.66 22.60 12.90
N GLY A 90 21.63 22.77 12.07
CA GLY A 90 20.67 23.87 12.13
C GLY A 90 21.05 25.10 11.29
N GLU A 91 22.16 25.05 10.55
CA GLU A 91 22.59 26.13 9.65
C GLU A 91 21.73 26.16 8.39
N VAL A 92 21.27 27.35 7.99
CA VAL A 92 20.51 27.52 6.74
C VAL A 92 21.46 27.90 5.61
N LYS A 93 21.44 27.11 4.54
CA LYS A 93 22.30 27.26 3.36
C LYS A 93 21.48 27.31 2.09
N LYS A 94 22.11 27.82 1.02
CA LYS A 94 21.55 27.84 -0.34
C LYS A 94 22.57 27.26 -1.31
N VAL A 95 22.09 26.46 -2.25
CA VAL A 95 22.93 25.94 -3.33
C VAL A 95 22.13 25.84 -4.63
N THR A 96 22.81 26.09 -5.74
CA THR A 96 22.25 25.97 -7.08
C THR A 96 22.87 24.78 -7.80
N PHE A 97 22.06 23.99 -8.49
CA PHE A 97 22.55 22.90 -9.34
C PHE A 97 21.76 22.76 -10.64
N GLN A 98 22.38 22.11 -11.62
CA GLN A 98 21.76 21.77 -12.89
C GLN A 98 20.82 20.56 -12.73
N PRO A 99 19.70 20.49 -13.47
CA PRO A 99 18.84 19.32 -13.50
C PRO A 99 19.60 18.08 -13.99
N THR A 100 19.13 16.90 -13.58
CA THR A 100 19.77 15.63 -13.89
C THR A 100 18.75 14.52 -14.11
N ASN A 101 19.05 13.63 -15.04
CA ASN A 101 18.32 12.40 -15.32
C ASN A 101 18.97 11.16 -14.67
N LYS A 102 20.06 11.35 -13.90
CA LYS A 102 20.74 10.26 -13.19
C LYS A 102 19.80 9.58 -12.19
N LYS A 103 20.04 8.28 -11.99
CA LYS A 103 19.33 7.46 -11.00
C LYS A 103 19.86 7.77 -9.61
N LEU A 104 18.95 7.72 -8.62
CA LEU A 104 19.33 7.80 -7.21
C LEU A 104 20.11 6.54 -6.82
N LYS A 105 20.91 6.63 -5.76
CA LYS A 105 21.66 5.49 -5.22
C LYS A 105 20.70 4.35 -4.86
N GLU A 106 21.14 3.12 -5.08
CA GLU A 106 20.36 1.95 -4.66
C GLU A 106 20.36 1.87 -3.13
N ILE A 107 19.18 2.01 -2.54
CA ILE A 107 19.00 1.84 -1.09
C ILE A 107 18.96 0.33 -0.84
N LYS A 108 19.98 -0.19 -0.15
CA LYS A 108 19.99 -1.60 0.29
C LYS A 108 18.81 -1.84 1.21
N SER A 109 18.02 -2.89 0.93
CA SER A 109 16.93 -3.28 1.82
C SER A 109 17.49 -3.67 3.19
N ILE A 110 16.89 -3.14 4.25
CA ILE A 110 17.20 -3.55 5.61
C ILE A 110 16.87 -5.03 5.76
N GLY A 111 17.87 -5.82 6.12
CA GLY A 111 17.72 -7.26 6.33
C GLY A 111 16.94 -7.57 7.60
N LEU A 112 16.39 -8.78 7.67
CA LEU A 112 15.85 -9.27 8.94
C LEU A 112 16.99 -9.57 9.93
N PRO A 113 16.69 -9.60 11.24
CA PRO A 113 17.62 -10.10 12.24
C PRO A 113 18.19 -11.48 11.87
N SER A 114 19.45 -11.75 12.23
CA SER A 114 20.21 -12.92 11.75
C SER A 114 19.63 -14.28 12.15
N ASN A 115 18.80 -14.33 13.19
CA ASN A 115 18.03 -15.49 13.65
C ASN A 115 16.90 -15.89 12.67
N PHE A 116 16.44 -14.99 11.81
CA PHE A 116 15.45 -15.32 10.78
C PHE A 116 16.12 -16.07 9.61
N THR A 117 15.76 -17.35 9.46
CA THR A 117 16.17 -18.16 8.32
C THR A 117 15.15 -18.03 7.20
N LYS A 118 15.62 -17.68 5.99
CA LYS A 118 14.78 -17.65 4.78
C LYS A 118 14.38 -19.05 4.36
N ILE A 119 13.07 -19.31 4.32
CA ILE A 119 12.50 -20.61 3.96
C ILE A 119 12.12 -20.63 2.47
N ILE A 120 11.44 -19.60 1.98
CA ILE A 120 11.07 -19.49 0.55
C ILE A 120 10.88 -18.03 0.15
N ASN A 121 11.31 -17.67 -1.06
CA ASN A 121 11.09 -16.36 -1.63
C ASN A 121 10.80 -16.43 -3.13
N ASN A 122 10.21 -15.37 -3.65
CA ASN A 122 10.03 -15.11 -5.07
C ASN A 122 10.05 -13.58 -5.31
N SER A 123 9.66 -13.14 -6.51
CA SER A 123 9.70 -11.72 -6.89
C SER A 123 8.70 -10.82 -6.14
N TRP A 124 7.70 -11.40 -5.44
CA TRP A 124 6.63 -10.65 -4.78
C TRP A 124 6.44 -11.02 -3.31
N SER A 125 7.15 -12.02 -2.78
CA SER A 125 7.02 -12.44 -1.38
C SER A 125 8.30 -13.08 -0.85
N ILE A 126 8.51 -12.94 0.45
CA ILE A 126 9.57 -13.63 1.19
C ILE A 126 9.01 -14.15 2.52
N PHE A 127 9.32 -15.40 2.83
CA PHE A 127 8.94 -16.08 4.06
C PHE A 127 10.20 -16.54 4.81
N ASN A 128 10.31 -16.10 6.06
CA ASN A 128 11.40 -16.45 6.96
C ASN A 128 10.82 -16.98 8.28
N PHE A 129 11.63 -17.74 8.99
CA PHE A 129 11.27 -18.31 10.27
C PHE A 129 12.45 -18.26 11.23
N ASP A 130 12.19 -17.82 12.45
CA ASP A 130 13.11 -17.94 13.57
C ASP A 130 12.65 -19.09 14.49
N ALA A 131 13.43 -20.16 14.51
CA ALA A 131 13.17 -21.34 15.31
C ALA A 131 13.39 -21.11 16.82
N SER A 132 14.23 -20.16 17.21
CA SER A 132 14.55 -19.88 18.61
C SER A 132 13.41 -19.18 19.35
N THR A 133 12.67 -18.32 18.64
CA THR A 133 11.54 -17.56 19.19
C THR A 133 10.18 -18.06 18.73
N ASN A 134 10.15 -19.01 17.80
CA ASN A 134 8.95 -19.51 17.13
C ASN A 134 8.15 -18.37 16.45
N ILE A 135 8.87 -17.47 15.77
CA ILE A 135 8.30 -16.33 15.04
C ILE A 135 8.49 -16.55 13.54
N ALA A 136 7.40 -16.40 12.81
CA ALA A 136 7.40 -16.40 11.36
C ALA A 136 7.26 -14.97 10.82
N TYR A 137 7.99 -14.65 9.77
CA TYR A 137 7.89 -13.38 9.05
C TYR A 137 7.52 -13.65 7.59
N LEU A 138 6.38 -13.12 7.16
CA LEU A 138 5.85 -13.24 5.80
C LEU A 138 5.63 -11.85 5.21
N LYS A 139 6.45 -11.46 4.23
CA LYS A 139 6.27 -10.22 3.48
C LYS A 139 5.61 -10.51 2.15
N ILE A 140 4.53 -9.79 1.82
CA ILE A 140 3.82 -9.87 0.54
C ILE A 140 3.81 -8.47 -0.10
N ASN A 141 4.61 -8.27 -1.15
CA ASN A 141 4.80 -6.98 -1.82
C ASN A 141 3.64 -6.61 -2.77
N SER A 142 2.85 -7.59 -3.22
CA SER A 142 1.74 -7.35 -4.14
C SER A 142 0.76 -8.52 -4.13
N PHE A 143 -0.51 -8.25 -4.44
CA PHE A 143 -1.51 -9.27 -4.78
C PHE A 143 -1.74 -9.38 -6.30
N SER A 144 -0.76 -9.02 -7.13
CA SER A 144 -0.83 -9.06 -8.61
C SER A 144 -1.40 -10.37 -9.18
N ASP A 145 -1.96 -10.36 -10.39
CA ASP A 145 -2.50 -11.56 -11.04
C ASP A 145 -1.38 -12.53 -11.45
N ARG A 146 -1.03 -13.46 -10.55
CA ARG A 146 -0.03 -14.51 -10.74
C ARG A 146 -0.60 -15.86 -10.34
N LYS A 147 -0.15 -16.94 -10.99
CA LYS A 147 -0.69 -18.30 -10.75
C LYS A 147 -0.06 -18.97 -9.53
N GLU A 148 1.12 -18.49 -9.13
CA GLU A 148 2.00 -19.07 -8.12
C GLU A 148 1.49 -18.86 -6.69
N PHE A 149 0.59 -17.90 -6.46
CA PHE A 149 0.05 -17.56 -5.13
C PHE A 149 -0.50 -18.78 -4.38
N LYS A 150 -1.28 -19.62 -5.06
CA LYS A 150 -1.95 -20.78 -4.43
C LYS A 150 -0.95 -21.77 -3.86
N GLU A 151 0.05 -22.17 -4.65
CA GLU A 151 1.07 -23.14 -4.19
C GLU A 151 2.03 -22.50 -3.18
N TYR A 152 2.37 -21.22 -3.34
CA TYR A 152 3.18 -20.50 -2.36
C TYR A 152 2.49 -20.43 -0.98
N TYR A 153 1.23 -20.01 -0.93
CA TYR A 153 0.46 -19.97 0.31
C TYR A 153 0.32 -21.37 0.92
N LYS A 154 0.00 -22.38 0.11
CA LYS A 154 -0.09 -23.76 0.60
C LYS A 154 1.22 -24.23 1.23
N TYR A 155 2.37 -23.90 0.63
CA TYR A 155 3.68 -24.24 1.18
C TYR A 155 3.91 -23.55 2.53
N VAL A 156 3.73 -22.22 2.59
CA VAL A 156 3.92 -21.42 3.80
C VAL A 156 3.03 -21.90 4.95
N PHE A 157 1.72 -22.04 4.70
CA PHE A 157 0.78 -22.39 5.75
C PHE A 157 0.81 -23.87 6.14
N LYS A 158 1.25 -24.76 5.24
CA LYS A 158 1.58 -26.14 5.64
C LYS A 158 2.78 -26.15 6.60
N PHE A 159 3.84 -25.38 6.30
CA PHE A 159 5.01 -25.26 7.17
C PHE A 159 4.63 -24.72 8.56
N LEU A 160 3.75 -23.72 8.62
CA LEU A 160 3.27 -23.14 9.89
C LEU A 160 2.40 -24.11 10.68
N LYS A 161 1.57 -24.93 9.99
CA LYS A 161 0.74 -25.93 10.66
C LYS A 161 1.55 -27.00 11.40
N GLU A 162 2.76 -27.31 10.91
CA GLU A 162 3.69 -28.24 11.54
C GLU A 162 4.43 -27.63 12.76
N LYS A 163 4.19 -26.35 13.08
CA LYS A 163 4.85 -25.61 14.16
C LYS A 163 3.80 -24.95 15.06
N PRO A 164 3.24 -25.68 16.03
CA PRO A 164 2.24 -25.12 16.94
C PRO A 164 2.82 -23.92 17.70
N THR A 165 1.93 -23.05 18.19
CA THR A 165 2.25 -21.82 18.95
C THR A 165 3.04 -20.73 18.21
N THR A 166 3.28 -20.91 16.91
CA THR A 166 3.98 -19.90 16.09
C THR A 166 3.22 -18.56 16.13
N LYS A 167 3.96 -17.45 16.24
CA LYS A 167 3.47 -16.09 16.03
C LYS A 167 3.82 -15.67 14.60
N LEU A 168 2.87 -15.08 13.87
CA LEU A 168 3.08 -14.69 12.46
C LEU A 168 3.07 -13.18 12.30
N ILE A 169 4.18 -12.64 11.82
CA ILE A 169 4.30 -11.26 11.36
C ILE A 169 4.02 -11.24 9.84
N ILE A 170 3.04 -10.44 9.43
CA ILE A 170 2.67 -10.21 8.04
C ILE A 170 3.07 -8.79 7.66
N ASP A 171 4.04 -8.65 6.76
CA ASP A 171 4.45 -7.36 6.22
C ASP A 171 3.79 -7.11 4.87
N ILE A 172 2.83 -6.19 4.86
CA ILE A 172 2.14 -5.69 3.66
C ILE A 172 2.35 -4.18 3.48
N ARG A 173 3.42 -3.64 4.08
CA ARG A 173 3.93 -2.31 3.70
C ARG A 173 4.32 -2.34 2.23
N ASP A 174 4.07 -1.23 1.54
CA ASP A 174 4.34 -1.08 0.10
C ASP A 174 3.51 -1.98 -0.84
N ASN A 175 2.54 -2.71 -0.31
CA ASN A 175 1.62 -3.51 -1.10
C ASN A 175 0.41 -2.68 -1.58
N SER A 176 0.47 -2.21 -2.82
CA SER A 176 -0.60 -1.43 -3.47
C SER A 176 -1.86 -2.23 -3.86
N GLY A 177 -1.91 -3.53 -3.53
CA GLY A 177 -3.01 -4.42 -3.85
C GLY A 177 -2.77 -5.26 -5.10
N GLY A 178 -3.84 -5.48 -5.87
CA GLY A 178 -3.82 -6.33 -7.06
C GLY A 178 -5.13 -7.09 -7.24
N ASP A 179 -5.02 -8.36 -7.60
CA ASP A 179 -6.14 -9.25 -7.83
C ASP A 179 -6.82 -9.66 -6.52
N PHE A 180 -8.13 -9.40 -6.43
CA PHE A 180 -8.91 -9.72 -5.23
C PHE A 180 -8.91 -11.20 -4.87
N ARG A 181 -8.78 -12.09 -5.86
CA ARG A 181 -8.77 -13.54 -5.65
C ARG A 181 -7.54 -13.97 -4.86
N ASN A 182 -6.39 -13.33 -5.09
CA ASN A 182 -5.15 -13.67 -4.42
C ASN A 182 -5.19 -13.25 -2.95
N GLY A 183 -5.60 -12.01 -2.67
CA GLY A 183 -5.75 -11.54 -1.29
C GLY A 183 -6.84 -12.30 -0.50
N ASN A 184 -7.97 -12.63 -1.12
CA ASN A 184 -8.99 -13.44 -0.44
C ASN A 184 -8.58 -14.90 -0.27
N THR A 185 -7.82 -15.48 -1.21
CA THR A 185 -7.24 -16.81 -1.03
C THR A 185 -6.26 -16.83 0.15
N PHE A 186 -5.44 -15.79 0.29
CA PHE A 186 -4.57 -15.62 1.46
C PHE A 186 -5.36 -15.63 2.78
N LEU A 187 -6.45 -14.85 2.84
CA LEU A 187 -7.32 -14.79 4.01
C LEU A 187 -7.93 -16.16 4.40
N THR A 188 -8.11 -17.09 3.47
CA THR A 188 -8.62 -18.45 3.81
C THR A 188 -7.70 -19.22 4.74
N TYR A 189 -6.40 -18.86 4.81
CA TYR A 189 -5.44 -19.48 5.72
C TYR A 189 -5.38 -18.80 7.08
N LEU A 190 -6.05 -17.66 7.27
CA LEU A 190 -5.95 -16.82 8.46
C LEU A 190 -7.30 -16.58 9.14
N THR A 191 -8.39 -17.08 8.55
CA THR A 191 -9.75 -16.82 9.00
C THR A 191 -10.48 -18.14 9.28
N PRO A 192 -10.91 -18.40 10.52
CA PRO A 192 -11.48 -19.69 10.91
C PRO A 192 -12.91 -19.90 10.37
N ASN A 193 -13.59 -18.81 10.00
CA ASN A 193 -14.97 -18.85 9.54
C ASN A 193 -15.06 -18.58 8.03
N LYS A 194 -16.08 -19.15 7.39
CA LYS A 194 -16.46 -18.75 6.04
C LYS A 194 -16.73 -17.24 6.03
N PHE A 195 -16.21 -16.55 5.03
CA PHE A 195 -16.51 -15.14 4.78
C PHE A 195 -16.99 -14.92 3.34
N GLU A 196 -17.64 -13.79 3.12
CA GLU A 196 -18.16 -13.38 1.81
C GLU A 196 -17.59 -12.01 1.44
N LEU A 197 -17.32 -11.78 0.16
CA LEU A 197 -16.97 -10.47 -0.37
C LEU A 197 -18.06 -10.01 -1.33
N ASN A 198 -18.60 -8.82 -1.08
CA ASN A 198 -19.76 -8.30 -1.78
C ASN A 198 -19.37 -7.18 -2.73
N PHE A 199 -19.75 -7.36 -3.99
CA PHE A 199 -19.52 -6.42 -5.09
C PHE A 199 -20.86 -5.83 -5.49
N GLN A 200 -21.08 -4.57 -5.13
CA GLN A 200 -22.32 -3.85 -5.38
C GLN A 200 -22.18 -2.95 -6.59
N LYS A 201 -23.21 -2.91 -7.43
CA LYS A 201 -23.31 -1.95 -8.54
C LYS A 201 -24.74 -1.48 -8.72
N PRO A 202 -24.98 -0.30 -9.31
CA PRO A 202 -26.31 0.13 -9.69
C PRO A 202 -26.99 -0.89 -10.64
N GLN A 203 -28.29 -1.11 -10.46
CA GLN A 203 -29.11 -1.89 -11.38
C GLN A 203 -29.16 -1.15 -12.73
N LYS A 204 -28.94 -1.87 -13.83
CA LYS A 204 -28.72 -1.35 -15.19
C LYS A 204 -29.44 -0.02 -15.49
N ARG A 205 -28.67 1.07 -15.60
CA ARG A 205 -28.94 2.14 -16.58
C ARG A 205 -27.86 2.01 -17.65
N LYS A 206 -28.21 1.62 -18.88
CA LYS A 206 -27.27 1.72 -20.00
C LYS A 206 -27.01 3.21 -20.18
N THR A 207 -25.75 3.64 -20.10
CA THR A 207 -25.43 4.99 -20.55
C THR A 207 -25.58 5.04 -22.06
N GLU A 208 -26.25 6.06 -22.57
CA GLU A 208 -26.37 6.34 -24.01
C GLU A 208 -25.15 7.12 -24.52
N ASN A 209 -24.21 7.45 -23.63
CA ASN A 209 -23.02 8.20 -23.99
C ASN A 209 -22.07 7.34 -24.84
N LYS A 210 -21.99 7.65 -26.14
CA LYS A 210 -21.12 6.98 -27.13
C LYS A 210 -19.62 7.02 -26.81
N TYR A 211 -19.19 7.93 -25.92
CA TYR A 211 -17.81 8.06 -25.48
C TYR A 211 -17.45 7.16 -24.30
N VAL A 212 -18.43 6.54 -23.66
CA VAL A 212 -18.20 5.54 -22.61
C VAL A 212 -18.04 4.17 -23.26
N LYS A 213 -16.79 3.67 -23.24
CA LYS A 213 -16.46 2.34 -23.72
C LYS A 213 -16.21 1.42 -22.53
N LEU A 214 -16.65 0.17 -22.64
CA LEU A 214 -16.16 -0.89 -21.78
C LEU A 214 -14.75 -1.24 -22.28
N SER A 215 -13.76 -1.11 -21.40
CA SER A 215 -12.39 -1.52 -21.72
C SER A 215 -12.36 -2.96 -22.26
N LYS A 216 -11.49 -3.24 -23.23
CA LYS A 216 -11.41 -4.56 -23.90
C LYS A 216 -11.18 -5.71 -22.90
N TRP A 217 -10.43 -5.45 -21.83
CA TRP A 217 -10.17 -6.39 -20.73
C TRP A 217 -11.41 -6.69 -19.87
N VAL A 218 -12.37 -5.77 -19.82
CA VAL A 218 -13.59 -5.89 -19.02
C VAL A 218 -14.60 -6.85 -19.64
N LYS A 219 -14.52 -7.14 -20.96
CA LYS A 219 -15.49 -8.02 -21.63
C LYS A 219 -15.44 -9.45 -21.09
N TRP A 220 -14.26 -10.01 -20.84
CA TRP A 220 -14.09 -11.39 -20.37
C TRP A 220 -14.39 -11.55 -18.88
N THR A 221 -13.94 -10.61 -18.05
CA THR A 221 -14.21 -10.61 -16.61
C THR A 221 -15.69 -10.37 -16.31
N LYS A 222 -16.39 -9.53 -17.10
CA LYS A 222 -17.84 -9.34 -16.98
C LYS A 222 -18.64 -10.63 -17.19
N VAL A 223 -18.20 -11.53 -18.08
CA VAL A 223 -18.83 -12.84 -18.26
C VAL A 223 -18.64 -13.69 -17.00
N ALA A 224 -17.43 -13.73 -16.44
CA ALA A 224 -17.15 -14.49 -15.21
C ALA A 224 -17.98 -14.00 -14.00
N PHE A 225 -18.15 -12.69 -13.85
CA PHE A 225 -19.00 -12.11 -12.80
C PHE A 225 -20.50 -12.34 -13.08
N ALA A 226 -20.94 -12.30 -14.34
CA ALA A 226 -22.34 -12.55 -14.73
C ALA A 226 -22.80 -14.00 -14.50
N LEU A 227 -21.87 -14.96 -14.50
CA LEU A 227 -22.14 -16.38 -14.22
C LEU A 227 -22.30 -16.66 -12.71
N LYS A 228 -22.10 -15.68 -11.83
CA LYS A 228 -22.27 -15.84 -10.38
C LYS A 228 -23.71 -15.51 -9.96
N PRO A 229 -24.33 -16.30 -9.07
CA PRO A 229 -25.66 -16.00 -8.57
C PRO A 229 -25.63 -14.68 -7.78
N SER A 230 -26.43 -13.71 -8.21
CA SER A 230 -26.67 -12.49 -7.43
C SER A 230 -27.56 -12.83 -6.24
N LYS A 231 -27.07 -12.60 -5.02
CA LYS A 231 -27.76 -13.01 -3.79
C LYS A 231 -28.66 -11.92 -3.21
N HIS A 232 -28.31 -10.64 -3.37
CA HIS A 232 -29.03 -9.54 -2.76
C HIS A 232 -29.40 -8.46 -3.79
N LYS A 233 -30.70 -8.14 -3.83
CA LYS A 233 -31.27 -7.00 -4.55
C LYS A 233 -31.63 -5.93 -3.53
N VAL A 234 -30.66 -5.11 -3.12
CA VAL A 234 -31.01 -3.80 -2.52
C VAL A 234 -31.73 -3.02 -3.61
N LYS A 235 -32.83 -2.32 -3.29
CA LYS A 235 -33.63 -1.58 -4.29
C LYS A 235 -32.71 -0.66 -5.11
N GLY A 236 -32.62 -0.91 -6.42
CA GLY A 236 -31.76 -0.14 -7.34
C GLY A 236 -30.30 -0.60 -7.44
N GLN A 237 -29.89 -1.68 -6.77
CA GLN A 237 -28.55 -2.24 -6.85
C GLN A 237 -28.56 -3.77 -7.08
N THR A 238 -27.46 -4.27 -7.64
CA THR A 238 -27.18 -5.70 -7.78
C THR A 238 -25.93 -6.03 -6.98
N THR A 239 -26.00 -7.04 -6.11
CA THR A 239 -24.84 -7.56 -5.38
C THR A 239 -24.41 -8.91 -5.96
N GLU A 240 -23.14 -8.98 -6.33
CA GLU A 240 -22.44 -10.20 -6.71
C GLU A 240 -21.55 -10.62 -5.54
N THR A 241 -21.65 -11.88 -5.10
CA THR A 241 -21.04 -12.34 -3.85
C THR A 241 -20.06 -13.47 -4.10
N PHE A 242 -18.84 -13.33 -3.58
CA PHE A 242 -17.82 -14.37 -3.60
C PHE A 242 -17.66 -14.95 -2.20
N THR A 243 -17.86 -16.25 -2.08
CA THR A 243 -17.72 -16.97 -0.81
C THR A 243 -16.36 -17.66 -0.74
N TYR A 244 -15.66 -17.49 0.38
CA TYR A 244 -14.39 -18.13 0.68
C TYR A 244 -14.53 -19.00 1.93
N LYS A 245 -14.02 -20.23 1.87
CA LYS A 245 -14.02 -21.19 2.98
C LYS A 245 -12.62 -21.28 3.59
N PRO A 246 -12.51 -21.53 4.91
CA PRO A 246 -11.23 -21.77 5.55
C PRO A 246 -10.44 -22.89 4.88
N SER A 247 -9.13 -22.72 4.80
CA SER A 247 -8.19 -23.71 4.31
C SER A 247 -8.02 -24.83 5.34
N LYS A 248 -7.72 -26.05 4.87
CA LYS A 248 -7.29 -27.14 5.77
C LYS A 248 -5.94 -26.87 6.45
N TYR A 249 -5.19 -25.88 5.96
CA TYR A 249 -3.96 -25.37 6.56
C TYR A 249 -4.19 -24.03 7.27
N LEU A 250 -5.35 -23.88 7.93
CA LEU A 250 -5.66 -22.72 8.75
C LEU A 250 -4.56 -22.50 9.79
N PHE A 251 -4.11 -21.26 9.89
CA PHE A 251 -3.22 -20.79 10.93
C PHE A 251 -4.05 -20.24 12.09
N GLU A 252 -3.81 -20.77 13.28
CA GLU A 252 -4.57 -20.45 14.50
C GLU A 252 -3.74 -19.63 15.51
N GLY A 253 -2.49 -19.30 15.17
CA GLY A 253 -1.60 -18.50 16.01
C GLY A 253 -1.92 -17.01 15.98
N LYS A 254 -1.25 -16.24 16.85
CA LYS A 254 -1.36 -14.77 16.87
C LYS A 254 -0.78 -14.16 15.60
N VAL A 255 -1.48 -13.16 15.06
CA VAL A 255 -1.11 -12.46 13.82
C VAL A 255 -0.79 -11.00 14.13
N PHE A 256 0.36 -10.55 13.65
CA PHE A 256 0.85 -9.18 13.72
C PHE A 256 0.98 -8.65 12.30
N VAL A 257 0.49 -7.44 12.02
CA VAL A 257 0.45 -6.90 10.64
C VAL A 257 1.16 -5.55 10.59
N MET A 258 2.07 -5.40 9.64
CA MET A 258 2.78 -4.15 9.39
C MET A 258 2.19 -3.48 8.15
N THR A 259 1.75 -2.23 8.29
CA THR A 259 1.09 -1.45 7.23
C THR A 259 1.71 -0.07 7.05
N ASN A 260 1.54 0.50 5.86
CA ASN A 260 1.88 1.90 5.59
C ASN A 260 0.88 2.54 4.60
N GLY A 261 1.12 3.81 4.25
CA GLY A 261 0.27 4.54 3.30
C GLY A 261 0.17 3.93 1.91
N ILE A 262 1.08 3.04 1.50
CA ILE A 262 0.99 2.32 0.23
C ILE A 262 0.18 1.03 0.34
N THR A 263 -0.10 0.52 1.55
CA THR A 263 -1.03 -0.58 1.77
C THR A 263 -2.43 -0.18 1.26
N PHE A 264 -2.75 -0.54 0.02
CA PHE A 264 -3.87 0.03 -0.74
C PHE A 264 -4.68 -1.07 -1.45
N SER A 265 -5.90 -0.72 -1.90
CA SER A 265 -6.77 -1.61 -2.68
C SER A 265 -6.95 -2.98 -2.01
N GLN A 266 -6.64 -4.09 -2.70
CA GLN A 266 -6.76 -5.43 -2.12
C GLN A 266 -5.96 -5.62 -0.83
N ALA A 267 -4.82 -4.94 -0.65
CA ALA A 267 -4.05 -5.05 0.59
C ALA A 267 -4.77 -4.38 1.76
N ALA A 268 -5.46 -3.25 1.53
CA ALA A 268 -6.31 -2.63 2.53
C ALA A 268 -7.52 -3.50 2.88
N LEU A 269 -8.13 -4.20 1.90
CA LEU A 269 -9.20 -5.17 2.17
C LEU A 269 -8.71 -6.37 3.00
N VAL A 270 -7.49 -6.85 2.73
CA VAL A 270 -6.85 -7.90 3.55
C VAL A 270 -6.60 -7.38 4.97
N ALA A 271 -6.04 -6.19 5.12
CA ALA A 271 -5.83 -5.55 6.42
C ALA A 271 -7.15 -5.42 7.20
N ALA A 272 -8.21 -4.92 6.57
CA ALA A 272 -9.52 -4.76 7.20
C ALA A 272 -10.08 -6.10 7.70
N GLN A 273 -9.95 -7.17 6.90
CA GLN A 273 -10.38 -8.51 7.31
C GLN A 273 -9.55 -9.03 8.49
N LEU A 274 -8.22 -8.90 8.46
CA LEU A 274 -7.35 -9.38 9.54
C LEU A 274 -7.62 -8.64 10.86
N LYS A 275 -7.95 -7.34 10.80
CA LYS A 275 -8.37 -6.56 11.96
C LYS A 275 -9.67 -7.08 12.56
N GLU A 276 -10.65 -7.43 11.74
CA GLU A 276 -11.91 -8.05 12.21
C GLU A 276 -11.65 -9.37 12.95
N TYR A 277 -10.60 -10.11 12.58
CA TYR A 277 -10.17 -11.34 13.23
C TYR A 277 -9.13 -11.15 14.35
N GLY A 278 -8.92 -9.92 14.82
CA GLY A 278 -8.11 -9.64 16.01
C GLY A 278 -6.60 -9.61 15.79
N ALA A 279 -6.13 -9.44 14.56
CA ALA A 279 -4.71 -9.18 14.32
C ALA A 279 -4.27 -7.83 14.92
N VAL A 280 -3.02 -7.74 15.37
CA VAL A 280 -2.44 -6.52 15.97
C VAL A 280 -1.62 -5.76 14.92
N PHE A 281 -1.93 -4.48 14.72
CA PHE A 281 -1.37 -3.67 13.64
C PHE A 281 -0.29 -2.69 14.13
N PHE A 282 0.78 -2.58 13.34
CA PHE A 282 1.92 -1.70 13.56
C PHE A 282 2.23 -0.90 12.29
N GLY A 283 2.78 0.31 12.46
CA GLY A 283 3.20 1.15 11.35
C GLY A 283 2.30 2.35 11.18
N GLN A 284 1.78 2.56 9.97
CA GLN A 284 0.90 3.68 9.66
C GLN A 284 -0.45 3.18 9.16
N GLU A 285 -1.45 4.08 9.18
CA GLU A 285 -2.77 3.82 8.61
C GLU A 285 -2.65 3.42 7.13
N THR A 286 -3.45 2.43 6.71
CA THR A 286 -3.46 1.99 5.32
C THR A 286 -3.90 3.11 4.39
N GLY A 287 -3.38 3.11 3.15
CA GLY A 287 -3.78 4.10 2.16
C GLY A 287 -5.20 3.90 1.62
N GLY A 288 -5.73 2.67 1.66
CA GLY A 288 -7.09 2.34 1.24
C GLY A 288 -8.05 2.36 2.43
N ALA A 289 -9.30 2.73 2.18
CA ALA A 289 -10.32 2.84 3.23
C ALA A 289 -10.71 1.47 3.81
N GLU A 290 -10.89 1.41 5.13
CA GLU A 290 -11.20 0.19 5.87
C GLU A 290 -12.58 -0.36 5.47
N ASN A 291 -13.54 0.49 5.14
CA ASN A 291 -14.94 0.10 4.87
C ASN A 291 -15.16 -0.45 3.46
N GLY A 292 -14.16 -0.35 2.59
CA GLY A 292 -14.28 -0.79 1.20
C GLY A 292 -13.75 0.23 0.21
N CYS A 293 -13.83 -0.10 -1.07
CA CYS A 293 -13.32 0.74 -2.16
C CYS A 293 -14.24 0.66 -3.39
N ASN A 294 -14.00 1.54 -4.37
CA ASN A 294 -14.67 1.47 -5.66
C ASN A 294 -13.66 0.99 -6.73
N GLY A 295 -14.00 -0.04 -7.50
CA GLY A 295 -13.10 -0.57 -8.54
C GLY A 295 -13.56 -1.86 -9.20
N ILE A 296 -12.59 -2.79 -9.35
CA ILE A 296 -12.73 -4.14 -9.94
C ILE A 296 -12.90 -4.15 -11.45
N LEU A 297 -13.96 -3.51 -11.95
CA LEU A 297 -14.15 -3.28 -13.37
C LEU A 297 -14.41 -1.79 -13.59
N ASN A 298 -13.91 -1.28 -14.71
CA ASN A 298 -13.90 0.14 -14.98
C ASN A 298 -14.58 0.45 -16.32
N TYR A 299 -15.37 1.51 -16.34
CA TYR A 299 -15.74 2.19 -17.58
C TYR A 299 -14.64 3.16 -17.95
N GLU A 300 -14.42 3.33 -19.24
CA GLU A 300 -13.49 4.31 -19.79
C GLU A 300 -14.30 5.36 -20.56
N LEU A 301 -14.28 6.60 -20.09
CA LEU A 301 -14.84 7.75 -20.79
C LEU A 301 -13.69 8.46 -21.51
N VAL A 302 -13.70 8.45 -22.85
CA VAL A 302 -12.68 9.14 -23.65
C VAL A 302 -13.26 10.46 -24.15
N LEU A 303 -12.68 11.59 -23.73
CA LEU A 303 -13.17 12.91 -24.12
C LEU A 303 -12.93 13.17 -25.63
N PRO A 304 -13.94 13.67 -26.38
CA PRO A 304 -13.89 13.71 -27.85
C PRO A 304 -12.81 14.59 -28.46
N ASN A 305 -12.45 15.69 -27.80
CA ASN A 305 -11.58 16.71 -28.38
C ASN A 305 -10.15 16.64 -27.82
N SER A 306 -9.99 16.24 -26.56
CA SER A 306 -8.69 16.14 -25.90
C SER A 306 -8.14 14.71 -25.83
N GLU A 307 -8.98 13.71 -26.12
CA GLU A 307 -8.68 12.27 -26.01
C GLU A 307 -8.29 11.81 -24.60
N ILE A 308 -8.46 12.66 -23.59
CA ILE A 308 -8.22 12.30 -22.19
C ILE A 308 -9.18 11.18 -21.79
N ALA A 309 -8.62 10.10 -21.26
CA ALA A 309 -9.36 8.95 -20.75
C ALA A 309 -9.61 9.09 -19.24
N VAL A 310 -10.88 9.06 -18.84
CA VAL A 310 -11.32 9.05 -17.44
C VAL A 310 -11.81 7.66 -17.09
N THR A 311 -11.22 7.08 -16.04
CA THR A 311 -11.61 5.78 -15.50
C THR A 311 -12.69 5.96 -14.43
N ILE A 312 -13.83 5.27 -14.61
CA ILE A 312 -14.95 5.30 -13.66
C ILE A 312 -15.18 3.88 -13.11
N PRO A 313 -15.06 3.66 -11.79
CA PRO A 313 -15.25 2.35 -11.20
C PRO A 313 -16.70 1.88 -11.31
N MET A 314 -16.90 0.60 -11.63
CA MET A 314 -18.23 -0.02 -11.81
C MET A 314 -18.78 -0.63 -10.53
N TYR A 315 -17.93 -1.16 -9.65
CA TYR A 315 -18.35 -1.79 -8.41
C TYR A 315 -17.90 -1.00 -7.19
N HIS A 316 -18.78 -0.94 -6.21
CA HIS A 316 -18.43 -0.72 -4.83
C HIS A 316 -18.17 -2.08 -4.16
N VAL A 317 -16.98 -2.26 -3.60
CA VAL A 317 -16.61 -3.44 -2.83
C VAL A 317 -16.73 -3.08 -1.36
N LYS A 318 -17.68 -3.70 -0.66
CA LYS A 318 -17.82 -3.54 0.79
C LYS A 318 -16.82 -4.48 1.47
N SER A 319 -15.98 -3.95 2.36
CA SER A 319 -15.13 -4.79 3.19
C SER A 319 -15.95 -5.53 4.25
N ASN A 320 -15.32 -6.45 4.96
CA ASN A 320 -15.93 -7.16 6.10
C ASN A 320 -15.62 -6.50 7.45
N SER A 321 -15.07 -5.28 7.46
CA SER A 321 -14.91 -4.55 8.71
C SER A 321 -16.27 -4.10 9.24
N SER A 322 -16.51 -4.37 10.53
CA SER A 322 -17.71 -3.92 11.25
C SER A 322 -17.49 -2.61 12.03
N LYS A 323 -16.23 -2.22 12.24
CA LYS A 323 -15.83 -1.11 13.13
C LYS A 323 -15.07 0.02 12.41
N GLY A 324 -14.91 -0.07 11.10
CA GLY A 324 -14.14 0.92 10.35
C GLY A 324 -14.85 2.28 10.31
N GLU A 325 -14.05 3.33 10.54
CA GLU A 325 -14.50 4.71 10.44
C GLU A 325 -14.67 5.09 8.96
N PHE A 326 -15.78 5.73 8.61
CA PHE A 326 -16.06 6.10 7.23
C PHE A 326 -14.98 7.03 6.68
N GLY A 327 -14.38 6.64 5.55
CA GLY A 327 -13.36 7.43 4.85
C GLY A 327 -11.94 7.32 5.42
N TYR A 328 -11.70 6.48 6.42
CA TYR A 328 -10.35 6.23 6.94
C TYR A 328 -9.92 4.80 6.65
N GLY A 329 -8.60 4.60 6.57
CA GLY A 329 -7.98 3.29 6.45
C GLY A 329 -7.95 2.53 7.78
N VAL A 330 -7.33 1.35 7.74
CA VAL A 330 -7.07 0.57 8.94
C VAL A 330 -6.00 1.28 9.76
N LYS A 331 -6.43 1.95 10.82
CA LYS A 331 -5.54 2.56 11.82
C LYS A 331 -4.78 1.47 12.57
N PRO A 332 -3.45 1.61 12.76
CA PRO A 332 -2.67 0.64 13.51
C PRO A 332 -3.02 0.70 15.00
N ASN A 333 -2.82 -0.42 15.70
CA ASN A 333 -2.85 -0.42 17.17
C ASN A 333 -1.67 0.36 17.73
N TYR A 334 -0.50 0.21 17.09
CA TYR A 334 0.75 0.89 17.44
C TYR A 334 1.20 1.73 16.25
N TYR A 335 0.93 3.04 16.30
CA TYR A 335 1.42 3.98 15.30
C TYR A 335 2.93 4.14 15.43
N ILE A 336 3.65 3.90 14.34
CA ILE A 336 5.10 4.08 14.25
C ILE A 336 5.38 5.26 13.33
N LYS A 337 5.90 6.33 13.93
CA LYS A 337 6.27 7.56 13.20
C LYS A 337 7.42 7.26 12.22
N PRO A 338 7.37 7.74 10.97
CA PRO A 338 8.52 7.68 10.07
C PRO A 338 9.75 8.36 10.69
N VAL A 339 10.90 7.73 10.57
CA VAL A 339 12.18 8.26 11.02
C VAL A 339 13.11 8.48 9.82
N LEU A 340 14.07 9.40 9.98
CA LEU A 340 15.10 9.66 8.97
C LEU A 340 16.15 8.55 8.91
N ASN A 341 16.39 7.87 10.04
CA ASN A 341 17.35 6.79 10.10
C ASN A 341 16.78 5.51 9.46
N ASN A 342 17.39 5.10 8.34
CA ASN A 342 17.07 3.86 7.63
C ASN A 342 18.11 2.73 7.89
N SER A 343 18.87 2.79 8.99
CA SER A 343 19.83 1.73 9.33
C SER A 343 19.17 0.47 9.89
N THR A 344 17.98 0.59 10.50
CA THR A 344 17.20 -0.52 11.04
C THR A 344 15.71 -0.41 10.69
N ASP A 345 15.00 -1.54 10.73
CA ASP A 345 13.55 -1.58 10.50
C ASP A 345 12.83 -1.34 11.83
N TYR A 346 12.69 -0.07 12.20
CA TYR A 346 12.12 0.32 13.48
C TYR A 346 10.70 -0.24 13.72
N THR A 347 9.88 -0.38 12.67
CA THR A 347 8.56 -1.02 12.80
C THR A 347 8.70 -2.49 13.18
N LEU A 348 9.62 -3.23 12.56
CA LEU A 348 9.87 -4.63 12.92
C LEU A 348 10.44 -4.77 14.33
N GLU A 349 11.33 -3.88 14.75
CA GLU A 349 11.87 -3.86 16.12
C GLU A 349 10.77 -3.72 17.17
N GLU A 350 9.85 -2.77 16.98
CA GLU A 350 8.71 -2.56 17.88
C GLU A 350 7.75 -3.77 17.88
N VAL A 351 7.52 -4.42 16.74
CA VAL A 351 6.74 -5.67 16.67
C VAL A 351 7.41 -6.79 17.48
N LEU A 352 8.72 -6.98 17.30
CA LEU A 352 9.47 -8.03 17.99
C LEU A 352 9.54 -7.77 19.51
N LYS A 353 9.72 -6.52 19.91
CA LYS A 353 9.65 -6.10 21.31
C LYS A 353 8.28 -6.43 21.91
N TYR A 354 7.20 -6.02 21.26
CA TYR A 354 5.84 -6.32 21.70
C TYR A 354 5.60 -7.84 21.86
N ILE A 355 6.03 -8.64 20.88
CA ILE A 355 5.89 -10.10 20.90
C ILE A 355 6.64 -10.75 22.07
N ASN A 356 7.77 -10.18 22.47
CA ASN A 356 8.59 -10.66 23.58
C ASN A 356 8.04 -10.23 24.94
N ASP A 357 7.46 -9.04 25.05
CA ASP A 357 6.84 -8.54 26.28
C ASP A 357 5.52 -9.27 26.61
N GLU A 358 4.83 -9.85 25.61
CA GLU A 358 3.65 -10.72 25.82
C GLU A 358 3.97 -12.15 26.32
N ARG A 359 5.24 -12.50 26.57
CA ARG A 359 5.65 -13.87 26.94
C ARG A 359 5.40 -14.24 28.38
#